data_AF-A0A843S9A3-F1
#
_entry.id   AF-A0A843S9A3-F1
#
_cell.length_a   1.000
_cell.length_b   1.000
_cell.length_c   1.000
_cell.angle_alpha   90.00
_cell.angle_beta   90.00
_cell.angle_gamma   90.00
#
_symmetry.space_group_name_H-M   'P 1'
#
loop_
_entity.id
_entity.type
_entity.pdbx_description
1 polymer ?
#
loop_
_entity_poly.entity_id
_entity_poly.type
_entity_poly.pdbx_seq_one_letter_code
_entity_poly.pdbx_strand_id
1 'polypeptide(L)'
;MLGWHYVAQPALLVGHSMHPTLQSGDRVLVFKLVETAVGSWGRKLRRQDIVQCRNPGAPQHLLIKRLIGLPGDRLTIRDRRVFINDVVLDEPYKRHDSRWMDQSDAVFPDETRNVLAPTAFTMFDTWVRDGYLVVPPEHYFVLGDNRSTSQDSRLFGMVASDDILGVVVLVAWSFDSYQCQRTSDAGGCAFRSFRSARILLDPTR
;
A
#
# COMPACT_ATOMS: atom_id res chain seq x y z
N MET A 1 25.58 16.27 -17.80
CA MET A 1 24.92 16.82 -16.59
C MET A 1 25.14 15.82 -15.46
N LEU A 2 25.80 16.22 -14.37
CA LEU A 2 25.83 15.41 -13.14
C LEU A 2 24.51 15.64 -12.40
N GLY A 3 23.62 14.66 -12.43
CA GLY A 3 22.38 14.67 -11.64
C GLY A 3 22.61 14.06 -10.27
N TRP A 4 22.06 14.66 -9.22
CA TRP A 4 21.97 14.01 -7.91
C TRP A 4 20.93 12.89 -8.00
N HIS A 5 21.39 11.64 -8.03
CA HIS A 5 20.51 10.47 -7.93
C HIS A 5 20.27 10.18 -6.43
N TYR A 6 19.11 10.60 -5.90
CA TYR A 6 18.73 10.24 -4.54
C TYR A 6 18.21 8.79 -4.52
N VAL A 7 19.02 7.88 -3.99
CA VAL A 7 18.65 6.47 -3.86
C VAL A 7 17.68 6.25 -2.69
N ALA A 8 17.64 7.19 -1.73
CA ALA A 8 16.76 7.15 -0.57
C ALA A 8 16.09 8.50 -0.31
N GLN A 9 14.79 8.50 -0.02
CA GLN A 9 14.00 9.67 0.32
C GLN A 9 13.35 9.50 1.70
N PRO A 10 13.54 10.44 2.65
CA PRO A 10 12.76 10.46 3.88
C PRO A 10 11.31 10.89 3.60
N ALA A 11 10.35 10.24 4.24
CA ALA A 11 8.93 10.60 4.16
C ALA A 11 8.28 10.56 5.55
N LEU A 12 7.34 11.47 5.80
CA LEU A 12 6.48 11.45 6.98
C LEU A 12 5.19 10.71 6.62
N LEU A 13 4.86 9.65 7.37
CA LEU A 13 3.60 8.96 7.18
C LEU A 13 2.46 9.72 7.85
N VAL A 14 1.39 9.92 7.09
CA VAL A 14 0.14 10.50 7.55
C VAL A 14 -1.01 9.54 7.25
N GLY A 15 -1.80 9.23 8.27
CA GLY A 15 -2.99 8.36 8.16
C GLY A 15 -2.82 6.96 8.78
N HIS A 16 -3.86 6.13 8.60
CA HIS A 16 -4.03 4.88 9.36
C HIS A 16 -4.13 3.61 8.50
N SER A 17 -3.99 3.72 7.17
CA SER A 17 -4.21 2.61 6.24
C SER A 17 -3.20 1.46 6.39
N MET A 18 -2.02 1.73 6.95
CA MET A 18 -0.95 0.75 7.17
C MET A 18 -0.85 0.30 8.64
N HIS A 19 -1.80 0.66 9.50
CA HIS A 19 -1.78 0.22 10.90
C HIS A 19 -2.03 -1.31 10.97
N PRO A 20 -1.31 -2.08 11.83
CA PRO A 20 -0.35 -1.62 12.84
C PRO A 20 1.09 -1.46 12.35
N THR A 21 1.40 -1.94 11.14
CA THR A 21 2.77 -2.00 10.62
C THR A 21 3.43 -0.64 10.48
N LEU A 22 2.67 0.37 10.05
CA LEU A 22 3.09 1.77 10.07
C LEU A 22 1.99 2.64 10.66
N GLN A 23 2.41 3.71 11.34
CA GLN A 23 1.52 4.60 12.06
C GLN A 23 1.75 6.05 11.63
N SER A 24 0.69 6.85 11.70
CA SER A 24 0.79 8.29 11.51
C SER A 24 1.86 8.87 12.45
N GLY A 25 2.77 9.69 11.92
CA GLY A 25 3.93 10.21 12.64
C GLY A 25 5.23 9.42 12.45
N ASP A 26 5.18 8.22 11.87
CA ASP A 26 6.39 7.47 11.50
C ASP A 26 7.17 8.25 10.42
N ARG A 27 8.47 8.48 10.65
CA ARG A 27 9.40 8.94 9.62
C ARG A 27 10.06 7.74 8.99
N VAL A 28 9.78 7.51 7.72
CA VAL A 28 10.23 6.33 6.98
C VAL A 28 11.26 6.69 5.93
N LEU A 29 12.09 5.72 5.56
CA LEU A 29 13.04 5.84 4.46
C LEU A 29 12.56 5.01 3.27
N VAL A 30 12.38 5.68 2.14
CA VAL A 30 11.94 5.07 0.88
C VAL A 30 13.14 4.92 -0.04
N PHE A 31 13.49 3.71 -0.42
CA PHE A 31 14.50 3.45 -1.44
C PHE A 31 13.87 3.55 -2.81
N LYS A 32 14.36 4.47 -3.64
CA LYS A 32 13.82 4.74 -4.97
C LYS A 32 14.17 3.62 -5.94
N LEU A 33 13.20 3.25 -6.76
CA LEU A 33 13.47 2.50 -7.99
C LEU A 33 13.99 3.50 -9.01
N VAL A 34 15.18 3.27 -9.54
CA VAL A 34 15.82 4.20 -10.49
C VAL A 34 15.85 3.56 -11.86
N GLU A 35 15.00 4.04 -12.76
CA GLU A 35 15.10 3.71 -14.17
C GLU A 35 16.32 4.44 -14.75
N THR A 36 17.29 3.70 -15.32
CA THR A 36 18.45 4.30 -15.99
C THR A 36 18.49 3.90 -17.46
N ALA A 37 19.25 4.63 -18.27
CA ALA A 37 19.46 4.30 -19.69
C ALA A 37 20.08 2.91 -19.94
N VAL A 38 20.60 2.25 -18.90
CA VAL A 38 21.19 0.90 -18.94
C VAL A 38 20.35 -0.14 -18.18
N GLY A 39 19.09 0.18 -17.92
CA GLY A 39 18.12 -0.68 -17.22
C GLY A 39 17.73 -0.15 -15.84
N SER A 40 16.76 -0.81 -15.22
CA SER A 40 16.26 -0.44 -13.89
C SER A 40 17.31 -0.80 -12.82
N TRP A 41 17.94 0.22 -12.23
CA TRP A 41 18.79 0.09 -11.05
C TRP A 41 17.94 0.21 -9.79
N GLY A 42 17.89 -0.86 -9.00
CA GLY A 42 17.08 -0.91 -7.80
C GLY A 42 16.76 -2.33 -7.39
N ARG A 43 16.01 -2.46 -6.30
CA ARG A 43 15.53 -3.76 -5.84
C ARG A 43 14.34 -4.19 -6.69
N LYS A 44 14.35 -5.43 -7.18
CA LYS A 44 13.15 -6.04 -7.78
C LYS A 44 12.01 -6.03 -6.76
N LEU A 45 10.85 -5.53 -7.17
CA LEU A 45 9.65 -5.55 -6.34
C LEU A 45 9.25 -6.99 -6.00
N ARG A 46 9.03 -7.23 -4.71
CA ARG A 46 8.61 -8.52 -4.17
C ARG A 46 7.22 -8.39 -3.58
N ARG A 47 6.48 -9.50 -3.61
CA ARG A 47 5.24 -9.60 -2.84
C ARG A 47 5.54 -9.26 -1.38
N GLN A 48 4.62 -8.52 -0.77
CA GLN A 48 4.69 -7.99 0.59
C GLN A 48 5.68 -6.84 0.83
N ASP A 49 6.38 -6.34 -0.19
CA ASP A 49 7.07 -5.05 -0.09
C ASP A 49 6.07 -3.95 0.30
N ILE A 50 6.48 -3.01 1.15
CA ILE A 50 5.70 -1.81 1.44
C ILE A 50 6.16 -0.71 0.49
N VAL A 51 5.34 -0.32 -0.45
CA VAL A 51 5.71 0.61 -1.52
C VAL A 51 5.12 1.99 -1.31
N GLN A 52 5.86 3.01 -1.75
CA GLN A 52 5.33 4.34 -2.01
C GLN A 52 4.90 4.41 -3.48
N CYS A 53 3.64 4.75 -3.74
CA CYS A 53 3.13 4.86 -5.10
C CYS A 53 2.25 6.09 -5.30
N ARG A 54 2.00 6.45 -6.56
CA ARG A 54 0.98 7.44 -6.92
C ARG A 54 -0.41 6.79 -6.86
N ASN A 55 -1.40 7.57 -6.45
CA ASN A 55 -2.79 7.14 -6.55
C ASN A 55 -3.25 7.20 -8.02
N PRO A 56 -3.71 6.09 -8.64
CA PRO A 56 -4.14 6.09 -10.04
C PRO A 56 -5.27 7.09 -10.35
N GLY A 57 -6.16 7.36 -9.38
CA GLY A 57 -7.25 8.33 -9.54
C GLY A 57 -6.89 9.77 -9.16
N ALA A 58 -5.74 9.98 -8.51
CA ALA A 58 -5.26 11.30 -8.09
C ALA A 58 -3.72 11.31 -7.98
N PRO A 59 -2.97 11.33 -9.10
CA PRO A 59 -1.52 11.05 -9.13
C PRO A 59 -0.64 12.03 -8.33
N GLN A 60 -1.19 13.18 -7.95
CA GLN A 60 -0.59 14.15 -7.03
C GLN A 60 -0.55 13.68 -5.57
N HIS A 61 -1.37 12.69 -5.21
CA HIS A 61 -1.43 12.12 -3.87
C HIS A 61 -0.60 10.83 -3.80
N LEU A 62 0.43 10.85 -2.96
CA LEU A 62 1.28 9.69 -2.70
C LEU A 62 0.65 8.80 -1.63
N LEU A 63 0.68 7.49 -1.87
CA LEU A 63 0.18 6.47 -0.98
C LEU A 63 1.33 5.59 -0.52
N ILE A 64 1.21 5.06 0.70
CA ILE A 64 2.00 3.91 1.15
C ILE A 64 1.04 2.73 1.30
N LYS A 65 1.38 1.62 0.64
CA LYS A 65 0.58 0.39 0.59
C LYS A 65 1.50 -0.83 0.55
N ARG A 66 0.98 -1.99 0.90
CA ARG A 66 1.68 -3.26 0.71
C ARG A 66 1.39 -3.82 -0.67
N LEU A 67 2.42 -4.24 -1.37
CA LEU A 67 2.34 -4.94 -2.64
C LEU A 67 1.82 -6.36 -2.38
N ILE A 68 0.69 -6.71 -2.99
CA ILE A 68 0.01 -7.99 -2.80
C ILE A 68 0.01 -8.83 -4.07
N GLY A 69 -0.33 -8.26 -5.22
CA GLY A 69 -0.32 -8.94 -6.52
C GLY A 69 0.78 -8.42 -7.43
N LEU A 70 1.53 -9.33 -8.04
CA LEU A 70 2.56 -9.10 -9.05
C LEU A 70 1.99 -9.37 -10.45
N PRO A 71 2.62 -8.85 -11.53
CA PRO A 71 2.26 -9.19 -12.89
C PRO A 71 2.10 -10.70 -13.11
N GLY A 72 0.97 -11.10 -13.69
CA GLY A 72 0.63 -12.50 -13.99
C GLY A 72 -0.06 -13.27 -12.86
N ASP A 73 -0.17 -12.70 -11.65
CA ASP A 73 -0.89 -13.35 -10.56
C ASP A 73 -2.39 -13.45 -10.86
N ARG A 74 -2.99 -14.58 -10.47
CA ARG A 74 -4.44 -14.73 -10.32
C ARG A 74 -4.81 -14.44 -8.87
N LEU A 75 -5.55 -13.36 -8.65
CA LEU A 75 -5.91 -12.88 -7.32
C LEU A 75 -7.41 -13.03 -7.08
N THR A 76 -7.78 -13.56 -5.91
CA THR A 76 -9.13 -13.47 -5.36
C THR A 76 -9.08 -13.05 -3.90
N ILE A 77 -10.13 -12.40 -3.42
CA ILE A 77 -10.31 -12.11 -2.00
C ILE A 77 -11.65 -12.71 -1.59
N ARG A 78 -11.66 -13.58 -0.59
CA ARG A 78 -12.90 -14.19 -0.09
C ARG A 78 -12.74 -14.51 1.37
N ASP A 79 -13.81 -14.38 2.15
CA ASP A 79 -13.78 -14.54 3.61
C ASP A 79 -12.64 -13.73 4.26
N ARG A 80 -12.46 -12.47 3.84
CA ARG A 80 -11.34 -11.60 4.25
C ARG A 80 -9.92 -12.16 4.02
N ARG A 81 -9.76 -13.20 3.22
CA ARG A 81 -8.46 -13.81 2.88
C ARG A 81 -8.11 -13.54 1.44
N VAL A 82 -6.86 -13.18 1.20
CA VAL A 82 -6.30 -13.03 -0.14
C VAL A 82 -5.78 -14.39 -0.59
N PHE A 83 -6.16 -14.80 -1.79
CA PHE A 83 -5.61 -15.96 -2.48
C PHE A 83 -4.85 -15.48 -3.70
N ILE A 84 -3.65 -16.02 -3.88
CA ILE A 84 -2.79 -15.76 -5.02
C ILE A 84 -2.50 -17.11 -5.66
N ASN A 85 -2.86 -17.26 -6.93
CA ASN A 85 -2.71 -18.52 -7.66
C ASN A 85 -3.29 -19.69 -6.85
N ASP A 86 -4.47 -19.45 -6.27
CA ASP A 86 -5.24 -20.39 -5.44
C ASP A 86 -4.63 -20.73 -4.06
N VAL A 87 -3.47 -20.17 -3.73
CA VAL A 87 -2.81 -20.33 -2.44
C VAL A 87 -3.17 -19.15 -1.52
N VAL A 88 -3.58 -19.45 -0.28
CA VAL A 88 -3.84 -18.40 0.71
C VAL A 88 -2.55 -17.64 1.03
N LEU A 89 -2.61 -16.30 0.97
CA LEU A 89 -1.50 -15.45 1.37
C LEU A 89 -1.40 -15.41 2.89
N ASP A 90 -0.20 -15.63 3.43
CA ASP A 90 0.08 -15.42 4.85
C ASP A 90 0.22 -13.92 5.15
N GLU A 91 -0.68 -13.39 6.00
CA GLU A 91 -0.82 -11.96 6.26
C GLU A 91 -0.82 -11.66 7.78
N PRO A 92 0.27 -11.93 8.52
CA PRO A 92 0.32 -11.72 9.97
C PRO A 92 0.24 -10.23 10.36
N TYR A 93 0.49 -9.33 9.41
CA TYR A 93 0.37 -7.88 9.55
C TYR A 93 -1.07 -7.36 9.43
N LYS A 94 -2.00 -8.19 8.92
CA LYS A 94 -3.34 -7.74 8.54
C LYS A 94 -4.18 -7.40 9.76
N ARG A 95 -4.88 -6.27 9.68
CA ARG A 95 -5.87 -5.83 10.66
C ARG A 95 -7.23 -5.63 9.99
N HIS A 96 -8.27 -6.19 10.60
CA HIS A 96 -9.67 -5.82 10.37
C HIS A 96 -10.24 -5.26 11.69
N ASP A 97 -10.88 -4.10 11.63
CA ASP A 97 -11.70 -3.59 12.73
C ASP A 97 -13.15 -4.05 12.50
N SER A 98 -13.76 -4.68 13.51
CA SER A 98 -15.09 -5.29 13.43
C SER A 98 -16.24 -4.26 13.41
N ARG A 99 -15.94 -2.97 13.54
CA ARG A 99 -16.95 -1.89 13.68
C ARG A 99 -17.51 -1.34 12.38
N TRP A 100 -16.98 -1.75 11.22
CA TRP A 100 -17.49 -1.36 9.91
C TRP A 100 -17.79 -2.64 9.15
N MET A 101 -19.06 -2.81 8.75
CA MET A 101 -19.49 -3.95 7.94
C MET A 101 -18.54 -4.13 6.75
N ASP A 102 -17.91 -5.30 6.70
CA ASP A 102 -17.00 -5.75 5.66
C ASP A 102 -17.78 -5.88 4.34
N GLN A 103 -17.93 -4.78 3.60
CA GLN A 103 -18.54 -4.81 2.25
C GLN A 103 -17.50 -5.16 1.17
N SER A 104 -16.42 -5.88 1.51
CA SER A 104 -15.40 -6.21 0.51
C SER A 104 -14.77 -7.58 0.69
N ASP A 105 -15.59 -8.62 0.69
CA ASP A 105 -15.15 -10.01 0.52
C ASP A 105 -14.77 -10.29 -0.96
N ALA A 106 -13.90 -9.45 -1.54
CA ALA A 106 -13.83 -9.20 -2.99
C ALA A 106 -13.62 -10.43 -3.90
N VAL A 107 -14.71 -11.11 -4.24
CA VAL A 107 -14.90 -11.78 -5.52
C VAL A 107 -15.07 -10.68 -6.56
N PHE A 108 -14.29 -10.73 -7.63
CA PHE A 108 -14.41 -9.81 -8.75
C PHE A 108 -15.28 -10.48 -9.82
N PRO A 109 -16.35 -9.86 -10.34
CA PRO A 109 -16.93 -8.56 -9.98
C PRO A 109 -17.90 -8.68 -8.81
N ASP A 110 -17.85 -7.74 -7.87
CA ASP A 110 -18.88 -7.59 -6.85
C ASP A 110 -19.84 -6.50 -7.34
N GLU A 111 -21.03 -6.94 -7.73
CA GLU A 111 -22.11 -6.11 -8.30
C GLU A 111 -22.58 -5.00 -7.32
N THR A 112 -22.15 -5.05 -6.06
CA THR A 112 -22.48 -4.05 -5.03
C THR A 112 -21.63 -2.78 -5.08
N ARG A 113 -20.63 -2.70 -5.95
CA ARG A 113 -19.63 -1.62 -5.90
C ARG A 113 -20.03 -0.33 -6.65
N ASN A 114 -21.03 0.38 -6.14
CA ASN A 114 -21.32 1.78 -6.49
C ASN A 114 -20.23 2.79 -6.03
N VAL A 115 -19.01 2.33 -5.71
CA VAL A 115 -17.94 3.12 -5.05
C VAL A 115 -16.58 2.94 -5.75
N LEU A 116 -16.51 2.22 -6.88
CA LEU A 116 -15.25 2.12 -7.64
C LEU A 116 -14.91 3.43 -8.32
N ALA A 117 -13.62 3.78 -8.31
CA ALA A 117 -13.12 4.80 -9.22
C ALA A 117 -13.32 4.33 -10.68
N PRO A 118 -13.57 5.24 -11.64
CA PRO A 118 -13.71 4.86 -13.05
C PRO A 118 -12.52 4.04 -13.59
N THR A 119 -11.30 4.35 -13.15
CA THR A 119 -10.10 3.58 -13.49
C THR A 119 -10.17 2.13 -13.00
N ALA A 120 -10.67 1.91 -11.78
CA ALA A 120 -10.84 0.58 -11.20
C ALA A 120 -11.89 -0.23 -11.96
N PHE A 121 -13.02 0.41 -12.31
CA PHE A 121 -14.08 -0.22 -13.08
C PHE A 121 -13.55 -0.76 -14.40
N THR A 122 -12.89 0.07 -15.21
CA THR A 122 -12.31 -0.35 -16.49
C THR A 122 -11.28 -1.46 -16.32
N MET A 123 -10.40 -1.36 -15.32
CA MET A 123 -9.40 -2.39 -15.06
C MET A 123 -10.04 -3.73 -14.69
N PHE A 124 -11.04 -3.74 -13.82
CA PHE A 124 -11.70 -4.97 -13.39
C PHE A 124 -12.57 -5.57 -14.49
N ASP A 125 -13.30 -4.76 -15.26
CA ASP A 125 -14.04 -5.23 -16.43
C ASP A 125 -13.12 -5.93 -17.45
N THR A 126 -11.90 -5.40 -17.61
CA THR A 126 -10.93 -5.95 -18.58
C THR A 126 -10.20 -7.21 -18.06
N TRP A 127 -9.80 -7.21 -16.80
CA TRP A 127 -8.82 -8.16 -16.26
C TRP A 127 -9.40 -9.21 -15.32
N VAL A 128 -10.71 -9.17 -15.07
CA VAL A 128 -11.41 -10.22 -14.35
C VAL A 128 -11.83 -11.30 -15.34
N ARG A 129 -11.37 -12.53 -15.12
CA ARG A 129 -11.64 -13.70 -15.95
C ARG A 129 -11.92 -14.90 -15.05
N ASP A 130 -13.01 -15.60 -15.29
CA ASP A 130 -13.41 -16.81 -14.55
C ASP A 130 -13.42 -16.63 -13.02
N GLY A 131 -13.80 -15.44 -12.54
CA GLY A 131 -13.85 -15.09 -11.12
C GLY A 131 -12.51 -14.68 -10.49
N TYR A 132 -11.43 -14.63 -11.28
CA TYR A 132 -10.11 -14.18 -10.85
C TYR A 132 -9.80 -12.80 -11.42
N LEU A 133 -9.21 -11.92 -10.61
CA LEU A 133 -8.49 -10.77 -11.14
C LEU A 133 -7.10 -11.23 -11.59
N VAL A 134 -6.82 -11.15 -12.88
CA VAL A 134 -5.48 -11.39 -13.43
C VAL A 134 -4.71 -10.08 -13.44
N VAL A 135 -3.62 -9.99 -12.68
CA VAL A 135 -2.79 -8.77 -12.65
C VAL A 135 -2.06 -8.65 -14.00
N PRO A 136 -2.26 -7.57 -14.77
CA PRO A 136 -1.64 -7.43 -16.08
C PRO A 136 -0.13 -7.20 -16.01
N PRO A 137 0.58 -7.36 -17.14
CA PRO A 137 1.95 -6.88 -17.27
C PRO A 137 2.09 -5.42 -16.80
N GLU A 138 3.23 -5.10 -16.18
CA GLU A 138 3.54 -3.75 -15.70
C GLU A 138 2.54 -3.16 -14.69
N HIS A 139 1.76 -3.99 -14.01
CA HIS A 139 0.82 -3.55 -12.98
C HIS A 139 0.96 -4.36 -11.69
N TYR A 140 0.54 -3.75 -10.60
CA TYR A 140 0.61 -4.32 -9.26
C TYR A 140 -0.70 -4.09 -8.52
N PHE A 141 -1.09 -5.06 -7.71
CA PHE A 141 -2.25 -4.95 -6.83
C PHE A 141 -1.76 -4.65 -5.41
N VAL A 142 -2.21 -3.55 -4.80
CA VAL A 142 -1.73 -3.09 -3.49
C VAL A 142 -2.87 -3.00 -2.48
N LEU A 143 -2.59 -3.35 -1.21
CA LEU A 143 -3.55 -3.25 -0.10
C LEU A 143 -2.96 -2.50 1.08
N GLY A 144 -3.81 -1.87 1.87
CA GLY A 144 -3.41 -1.43 3.21
C GLY A 144 -3.43 -2.58 4.20
N ASP A 145 -2.57 -2.52 5.22
CA ASP A 145 -2.57 -3.50 6.32
C ASP A 145 -3.82 -3.35 7.20
N ASN A 146 -4.34 -2.13 7.32
CA ASN A 146 -5.64 -1.85 7.94
C ASN A 146 -6.76 -1.94 6.88
N ARG A 147 -7.29 -3.15 6.69
CA ARG A 147 -8.22 -3.48 5.60
C ARG A 147 -9.53 -2.72 5.68
N SER A 148 -10.01 -2.44 6.88
CA SER A 148 -11.29 -1.77 7.11
C SER A 148 -11.28 -0.28 6.78
N THR A 149 -10.10 0.37 6.75
CA THR A 149 -10.01 1.83 6.55
C THR A 149 -9.13 2.23 5.37
N SER A 150 -8.60 1.26 4.63
CA SER A 150 -7.67 1.53 3.53
C SER A 150 -8.43 1.75 2.22
N GLN A 151 -8.25 2.93 1.63
CA GLN A 151 -8.50 3.13 0.21
C GLN A 151 -7.30 2.58 -0.57
N ASP A 152 -7.49 1.44 -1.22
CA ASP A 152 -6.45 0.69 -1.91
C ASP A 152 -6.96 0.10 -3.24
N SER A 153 -6.25 -0.87 -3.81
CA SER A 153 -6.58 -1.39 -5.14
C SER A 153 -7.99 -1.94 -5.25
N ARG A 154 -8.62 -2.34 -4.14
CA ARG A 154 -10.04 -2.75 -4.11
C ARG A 154 -11.01 -1.65 -4.56
N LEU A 155 -10.60 -0.37 -4.49
CA LEU A 155 -11.41 0.79 -4.82
C LEU A 155 -10.89 1.57 -6.04
N PHE A 156 -9.57 1.75 -6.16
CA PHE A 156 -8.98 2.57 -7.23
C PHE A 156 -8.37 1.77 -8.39
N GLY A 157 -8.26 0.45 -8.27
CA GLY A 157 -7.68 -0.42 -9.28
C GLY A 157 -6.19 -0.73 -9.06
N MET A 158 -5.55 -1.30 -10.07
CA MET A 158 -4.14 -1.68 -10.02
C MET A 158 -3.24 -0.46 -10.26
N VAL A 159 -2.00 -0.54 -9.80
CA VAL A 159 -0.99 0.53 -9.89
C VAL A 159 0.02 0.15 -10.96
N ALA A 160 0.29 1.05 -11.91
CA ALA A 160 1.31 0.84 -12.94
C ALA A 160 2.72 0.78 -12.33
N SER A 161 3.65 0.08 -12.98
CA SER A 161 5.05 -0.02 -12.55
C SER A 161 5.70 1.35 -12.37
N ASP A 162 5.52 2.26 -13.33
CA ASP A 162 6.02 3.63 -13.29
C ASP A 162 5.44 4.49 -12.16
N ASP A 163 4.28 4.09 -11.61
CA ASP A 163 3.65 4.76 -10.47
C ASP A 163 4.17 4.24 -9.13
N ILE A 164 5.01 3.20 -9.11
CA ILE A 164 5.70 2.73 -7.91
C ILE A 164 7.03 3.48 -7.78
N LEU A 165 7.06 4.43 -6.85
CA LEU A 165 8.20 5.34 -6.69
C LEU A 165 9.36 4.72 -5.92
N GLY A 166 9.09 3.71 -5.10
CA GLY A 166 10.10 3.11 -4.24
C GLY A 166 9.54 2.22 -3.15
N VAL A 167 10.45 1.56 -2.43
CA VAL A 167 10.09 0.67 -1.32
C VAL A 167 10.49 1.26 0.01
N VAL A 168 9.57 1.24 0.97
CA VAL A 168 9.78 1.64 2.35
C VAL A 168 10.57 0.55 3.07
N VAL A 169 11.81 0.85 3.45
CA VAL A 169 12.75 -0.15 4.00
C VAL A 169 12.96 -0.03 5.51
N LEU A 170 12.68 1.14 6.07
CA LEU A 170 13.02 1.50 7.44
C LEU A 170 11.98 2.48 7.99
N VAL A 171 11.54 2.26 9.23
CA VAL A 171 11.05 3.36 10.08
C VAL A 171 12.27 3.88 10.82
N ALA A 172 12.69 5.12 10.55
CA ALA A 172 13.88 5.69 11.16
C ALA A 172 13.60 6.08 12.61
N TRP A 173 12.44 6.70 12.86
CA TRP A 173 11.89 6.98 14.18
C TRP A 173 10.45 7.46 14.05
N SER A 174 9.71 7.48 15.15
CA SER A 174 8.36 8.04 15.18
C SER A 174 8.16 8.94 16.39
N PHE A 175 7.39 10.01 16.17
CA PHE A 175 6.83 10.82 17.24
C PHE A 175 5.31 10.69 17.19
N ASP A 176 4.70 10.34 18.32
CA ASP A 176 3.25 10.33 18.44
C ASP A 176 2.74 11.78 18.52
N SER A 177 2.21 12.31 17.42
CA SER A 177 1.66 13.67 17.35
C SER A 177 0.17 13.70 17.01
N TYR A 178 -0.45 12.57 16.69
CA TYR A 178 -1.76 12.56 16.02
C TYR A 178 -2.98 12.64 16.96
N GLN A 179 -2.79 12.64 18.28
CA GLN A 179 -3.89 12.97 19.21
C GLN A 179 -4.10 14.49 19.38
N CYS A 180 -3.27 15.33 18.76
CA CYS A 180 -3.26 16.76 19.00
C CYS A 180 -4.28 17.57 18.17
N GLN A 181 -5.14 16.92 17.38
CA GLN A 181 -6.11 17.60 16.51
C GLN A 181 -7.58 17.47 16.99
N ARG A 182 -7.84 16.93 18.19
CA ARG A 182 -9.24 16.66 18.61
C ARG A 182 -9.68 17.21 19.96
N THR A 183 -8.86 17.98 20.67
CA THR A 183 -9.29 18.68 21.89
C THR A 183 -8.96 20.15 21.75
N SER A 184 -10.00 20.99 21.71
CA SER A 184 -9.94 22.46 21.79
C SER A 184 -9.48 22.98 23.16
N ASP A 185 -8.83 22.14 23.97
CA ASP A 185 -8.43 22.48 25.31
C ASP A 185 -6.97 22.93 25.28
N ALA A 186 -6.71 24.08 25.89
CA ALA A 186 -5.43 24.80 25.94
C ALA A 186 -4.32 24.08 26.74
N GLY A 187 -4.19 22.76 26.57
CA GLY A 187 -3.07 21.95 27.06
C GLY A 187 -2.19 21.56 25.89
N GLY A 188 -0.96 22.10 25.87
CA GLY A 188 -0.01 21.94 24.78
C GLY A 188 0.19 20.50 24.29
N CYS A 189 0.60 20.41 23.01
CA CYS A 189 0.94 19.18 22.31
C CYS A 189 2.12 18.46 22.98
N ALA A 190 1.87 17.65 24.00
CA ALA A 190 2.91 16.87 24.64
C ALA A 190 3.26 15.67 23.74
N PHE A 191 4.51 15.55 23.31
CA PHE A 191 5.03 14.34 22.68
C PHE A 191 4.92 13.18 23.67
N ARG A 192 4.01 12.22 23.42
CA ARG A 192 3.70 11.16 24.40
C ARG A 192 4.52 9.90 24.26
N SER A 193 5.09 9.61 23.08
CA SER A 193 5.99 8.47 22.92
C SER A 193 6.91 8.61 21.72
N PHE A 194 8.16 8.15 21.90
CA PHE A 194 9.14 7.96 20.84
C PHE A 194 9.23 6.46 20.53
N ARG A 195 9.21 6.09 19.25
CA ARG A 195 9.52 4.72 18.81
C ARG A 195 10.83 4.70 18.05
N SER A 196 11.69 3.75 18.42
CA SER A 196 13.01 3.54 17.83
C SER A 196 12.94 3.00 16.40
N ALA A 197 14.08 3.05 15.72
CA ALA A 197 14.23 2.58 14.35
C ALA A 197 13.89 1.09 14.22
N ARG A 198 13.23 0.70 13.14
CA ARG A 198 13.03 -0.71 12.76
C ARG A 198 13.12 -0.92 11.26
N ILE A 199 13.82 -1.98 10.86
CA ILE A 199 13.92 -2.42 9.46
C ILE A 199 12.63 -3.15 9.09
N LEU A 200 12.11 -2.86 7.90
CA LEU A 200 10.87 -3.43 7.37
C LEU A 200 11.12 -4.49 6.30
N LEU A 201 12.37 -4.67 5.90
CA LEU A 201 12.78 -5.72 4.98
C LEU A 201 12.84 -7.05 5.72
N ASP A 202 12.13 -8.05 5.19
CA ASP A 202 12.28 -9.42 5.62
C ASP A 202 13.53 -10.01 4.93
N PRO A 203 14.60 -10.36 5.67
CA PRO A 203 15.81 -10.92 5.07
C PRO A 203 15.64 -12.37 4.59
N THR A 204 14.53 -13.03 4.96
CA THR A 204 14.28 -14.45 4.65
C THR A 204 13.51 -14.68 3.35
N ARG A 205 13.13 -13.61 2.64
CA ARG A 205 12.30 -13.66 1.42
C ARG A 205 12.95 -12.92 0.26
#